data_AF-A7SBW9-F1
#
_entry.id   AF-A7SBW9-F1
#
_cell.length_a   1.000
_cell.length_b   1.000
_cell.length_c   1.000
_cell.angle_alpha   90.00
_cell.angle_beta   90.00
_cell.angle_gamma   90.00
#
_symmetry.space_group_name_H-M   'P 1'
#
loop_
_entity.id
_entity.type
_entity.pdbx_description
1 polymer ?
#
loop_
_entity_poly.entity_id
_entity_poly.type
_entity_poly.pdbx_seq_one_letter_code
_entity_poly.pdbx_strand_id
1 'polypeptide(L)'
;MPRKKKNPWEGLHGQTTTRPRARPQQKSFGGTLGNLYFDNFFSSVGLMASLLERRIYAMATTRQNRKEFLKEMNTFKLKRGESKVMQKSGVNACVWQDKRKDFFLSTNAQPIGQDTVNQKNKDGSLCEVRAPLCVVVYNKYTGGVDYADQKCNDYRIRIESRRWYRYLV
;
A
#
# COMPACT_ATOMS: atom_id res chain seq x y z
N MET A 1 -1.22 -20.95 -33.05
CA MET A 1 -1.67 -19.55 -32.88
C MET A 1 -1.59 -19.17 -31.41
N PRO A 2 -0.92 -18.08 -31.00
CA PRO A 2 -0.87 -17.71 -29.59
C PRO A 2 -2.17 -17.02 -29.18
N ARG A 3 -2.87 -17.59 -28.18
CA ARG A 3 -4.04 -16.99 -27.53
C ARG A 3 -3.66 -15.61 -26.97
N LYS A 4 -4.26 -14.54 -27.50
CA LYS A 4 -4.20 -13.20 -26.89
C LYS A 4 -4.72 -13.30 -25.45
N LYS A 5 -3.87 -13.03 -24.46
CA LYS A 5 -4.30 -12.87 -23.07
C LYS A 5 -5.10 -11.56 -22.99
N LYS A 6 -6.39 -11.65 -22.65
CA LYS A 6 -7.22 -10.46 -22.40
C LYS A 6 -6.59 -9.68 -21.24
N ASN A 7 -6.28 -8.41 -21.48
CA ASN A 7 -5.78 -7.53 -20.44
C ASN A 7 -6.91 -7.31 -19.42
N PRO A 8 -6.70 -7.54 -18.12
CA PRO A 8 -7.76 -7.35 -17.12
C PRO A 8 -8.25 -5.89 -17.03
N TRP A 9 -7.60 -4.94 -17.70
CA TRP A 9 -7.76 -3.49 -17.53
C TRP A 9 -8.28 -2.77 -18.79
N GLU A 10 -8.76 -3.53 -19.79
CA GLU A 10 -9.49 -2.95 -20.93
C GLU A 10 -10.74 -2.21 -20.42
N GLY A 11 -10.77 -0.88 -20.53
CA GLY A 11 -11.95 -0.05 -20.19
C GLY A 11 -11.72 1.18 -19.28
N LEU A 12 -10.49 1.65 -19.06
CA LEU A 12 -10.25 2.84 -18.25
C LEU A 12 -10.67 4.13 -18.99
N HIS A 13 -11.87 4.63 -18.69
CA HIS A 13 -12.24 6.02 -18.98
C HIS A 13 -11.60 6.94 -17.93
N GLY A 14 -10.75 7.86 -18.38
CA GLY A 14 -10.35 9.01 -17.55
C GLY A 14 -11.57 9.86 -17.24
N GLN A 15 -11.99 9.92 -15.98
CA GLN A 15 -13.11 10.76 -15.60
C GLN A 15 -12.64 12.18 -15.32
N THR A 16 -13.06 13.12 -16.18
CA THR A 16 -13.04 14.56 -15.93
C THR A 16 -14.30 14.94 -15.15
N THR A 17 -14.08 15.69 -14.07
CA THR A 17 -14.97 16.39 -13.16
C THR A 17 -16.46 16.48 -13.55
N THR A 18 -17.34 15.86 -12.75
CA THR A 18 -18.67 16.39 -12.45
C THR A 18 -19.03 16.05 -10.99
N ARG A 19 -19.59 17.05 -10.30
CA ARG A 19 -19.89 17.22 -8.86
C ARG A 19 -20.13 15.91 -8.05
N PRO A 20 -19.59 15.78 -6.81
CA PRO A 20 -19.78 14.57 -6.03
C PRO A 20 -21.21 14.50 -5.49
N ARG A 21 -21.94 13.44 -5.87
CA ARG A 21 -23.08 12.94 -5.10
C ARG A 21 -22.50 12.44 -3.78
N ALA A 22 -22.83 13.10 -2.67
CA ALA A 22 -22.35 12.73 -1.34
C ALA A 22 -22.65 11.23 -1.09
N ARG A 23 -21.60 10.41 -1.01
CA ARG A 23 -21.73 9.07 -0.45
C ARG A 23 -21.74 9.23 1.07
N PRO A 24 -22.70 8.62 1.79
CA PRO A 24 -22.76 8.74 3.23
C PRO A 24 -21.45 8.24 3.87
N GLN A 25 -21.02 8.86 4.97
CA GLN A 25 -20.00 8.34 5.87
C GLN A 25 -20.17 6.81 6.01
N GLN A 26 -19.09 6.08 5.76
CA GLN A 26 -19.05 4.62 5.85
C GLN A 26 -19.42 4.20 7.28
N LYS A 27 -20.66 3.74 7.46
CA LYS A 27 -21.14 3.17 8.72
C LYS A 27 -20.31 1.94 9.05
N SER A 28 -19.80 1.89 10.28
CA SER A 28 -19.20 0.70 10.87
C SER A 28 -20.26 -0.41 10.93
N PHE A 29 -20.03 -1.49 10.18
CA PHE A 29 -20.86 -2.69 10.24
C PHE A 29 -20.12 -3.76 11.05
N GLY A 30 -20.87 -4.42 11.94
CA GLY A 30 -20.39 -5.24 13.04
C GLY A 30 -19.62 -6.50 12.65
N GLY A 31 -18.71 -6.89 13.55
CA GLY A 31 -17.67 -7.90 13.37
C GLY A 31 -16.34 -7.19 13.16
N THR A 32 -15.37 -7.35 14.06
CA THR A 32 -14.08 -6.64 14.05
C THR A 32 -13.25 -7.02 12.81
N LEU A 33 -13.60 -6.46 11.64
CA LEU A 33 -12.87 -6.63 10.39
C LEU A 33 -11.66 -5.70 10.47
N GLY A 34 -10.57 -6.21 11.03
CA GLY A 34 -9.31 -5.50 11.14
C GLY A 34 -8.77 -5.06 9.78
N ASN A 35 -8.05 -3.94 9.77
CA ASN A 35 -7.28 -3.51 8.61
C ASN A 35 -5.92 -4.23 8.62
N LEU A 36 -5.60 -4.95 7.54
CA LEU A 36 -4.32 -5.61 7.38
C LEU A 36 -3.32 -4.68 6.67
N TYR A 37 -2.12 -4.53 7.23
CA TYR A 37 -1.02 -3.79 6.63
C TYR A 37 0.17 -4.70 6.42
N PHE A 38 0.73 -4.72 5.22
CA PHE A 38 1.84 -5.63 4.90
C PHE A 38 2.76 -5.08 3.82
N ASP A 39 3.98 -5.62 3.81
CA ASP A 39 5.02 -5.22 2.88
C ASP A 39 4.81 -5.77 1.46
N ASN A 40 5.54 -5.18 0.52
CA ASN A 40 5.58 -5.48 -0.90
C ASN A 40 5.79 -6.96 -1.25
N PHE A 41 6.42 -7.73 -0.36
CA PHE A 41 6.66 -9.16 -0.60
C PHE A 41 5.35 -9.93 -0.71
N PHE A 42 4.38 -9.62 0.15
CA PHE A 42 3.09 -10.32 0.21
C PHE A 42 2.05 -9.75 -0.76
N SER A 43 2.31 -8.57 -1.35
CA SER A 43 1.29 -7.87 -2.11
C SER A 43 1.07 -8.39 -3.53
N SER A 44 -0.22 -8.53 -3.85
CA SER A 44 -0.72 -8.81 -5.20
C SER A 44 -2.16 -8.31 -5.35
N VAL A 45 -2.57 -7.95 -6.57
CA VAL A 45 -3.93 -7.48 -6.85
C VAL A 45 -4.98 -8.57 -6.53
N GLY A 46 -4.66 -9.84 -6.84
CA GLY A 46 -5.54 -10.98 -6.54
C GLY A 46 -5.74 -11.20 -5.03
N LEU A 47 -4.68 -11.03 -4.23
CA LEU A 47 -4.80 -11.08 -2.77
C LEU A 47 -5.72 -9.98 -2.25
N MET A 48 -5.54 -8.73 -2.70
CA MET A 48 -6.37 -7.61 -2.27
C MET A 48 -7.85 -7.84 -2.61
N ALA A 49 -8.15 -8.36 -3.79
CA ALA A 49 -9.52 -8.70 -4.19
C ALA A 49 -10.11 -9.83 -3.32
N SER A 50 -9.32 -10.87 -3.04
CA SER A 50 -9.75 -12.01 -2.20
C SER A 50 -10.00 -11.60 -0.75
N LEU A 51 -9.18 -10.69 -0.21
CA LEU A 51 -9.37 -10.13 1.13
C LEU A 51 -10.65 -9.29 1.19
N LEU A 52 -10.88 -8.45 0.17
CA LEU A 52 -12.08 -7.62 0.07
C LEU A 52 -13.36 -8.45 0.00
N GLU A 53 -13.35 -9.57 -0.73
CA GLU A 53 -14.45 -10.53 -0.79
C GLU A 53 -14.77 -11.13 0.60
N ARG A 54 -13.73 -11.43 1.37
CA ARG A 54 -13.83 -11.88 2.77
C ARG A 54 -14.12 -10.75 3.76
N ARG A 55 -14.43 -9.55 3.28
CA ARG A 55 -14.66 -8.33 4.05
C ARG A 55 -13.45 -7.84 4.86
N ILE A 56 -12.26 -8.38 4.60
CA ILE A 56 -11.02 -7.94 5.26
C ILE A 56 -10.43 -6.79 4.45
N TYR A 57 -10.33 -5.64 5.10
CA TYR A 57 -9.72 -4.47 4.52
C TYR A 57 -8.19 -4.54 4.63
N ALA A 58 -7.50 -4.09 3.60
CA ALA A 58 -6.07 -4.22 3.49
C ALA A 58 -5.40 -3.05 2.78
N MET A 59 -4.14 -2.80 3.13
CA MET A 59 -3.25 -1.84 2.48
C MET A 59 -1.82 -2.38 2.46
N ALA A 60 -1.13 -2.21 1.33
CA ALA A 60 0.22 -2.68 1.16
C ALA A 60 1.02 -1.83 0.17
N THR A 61 2.33 -1.78 0.35
CA THR A 61 3.24 -1.36 -0.72
C THR A 61 3.29 -2.44 -1.80
N THR A 62 3.66 -2.09 -3.02
CA THR A 62 3.82 -3.08 -4.10
C THR A 62 4.96 -2.73 -5.04
N ARG A 63 5.46 -3.74 -5.75
CA ARG A 63 6.56 -3.58 -6.70
C ARG A 63 5.99 -3.34 -8.09
N GLN A 64 6.59 -2.39 -8.81
CA GLN A 64 6.26 -2.07 -10.20
C GLN A 64 6.31 -3.27 -11.17
N ASN A 65 7.11 -4.29 -10.85
CA ASN A 65 7.32 -5.48 -11.68
C ASN A 65 6.37 -6.64 -11.36
N ARG A 66 5.38 -6.46 -10.46
CA ARG A 66 4.39 -7.50 -10.18
C ARG A 66 3.51 -7.72 -11.41
N LYS A 67 3.31 -9.00 -11.77
CA LYS A 67 2.62 -9.44 -13.00
C LYS A 67 1.23 -8.80 -13.20
N GLU A 68 0.49 -8.63 -12.11
CA GLU A 68 -0.87 -8.08 -12.11
C GLU A 68 -0.92 -6.56 -11.82
N PHE A 69 0.24 -5.93 -11.63
CA PHE A 69 0.33 -4.51 -11.32
C PHE A 69 0.31 -3.65 -12.60
N LEU A 70 -0.31 -2.48 -12.50
CA LEU A 70 -0.57 -1.57 -13.62
C LEU A 70 0.73 -1.00 -14.18
N LYS A 71 1.22 -1.58 -15.29
CA LYS A 71 2.39 -1.03 -16.00
C LYS A 71 2.18 0.42 -16.45
N GLU A 72 0.93 0.80 -16.70
CA GLU A 72 0.53 2.18 -17.02
C GLU A 72 0.86 3.16 -15.89
N MET A 73 0.87 2.72 -14.63
CA MET A 73 1.26 3.60 -13.52
C MET A 73 2.73 4.01 -13.58
N ASN A 74 3.59 3.19 -14.19
CA ASN A 74 5.01 3.49 -14.31
C ASN A 74 5.26 4.63 -15.30
N THR A 75 4.40 4.83 -16.30
CA THR A 75 4.60 5.83 -17.36
C THR A 75 4.26 7.25 -16.92
N PHE A 76 3.51 7.42 -15.82
CA PHE A 76 3.17 8.75 -15.32
C PHE A 76 4.42 9.52 -14.89
N LYS A 77 4.61 10.70 -15.48
CA LYS A 77 5.56 11.69 -14.99
C LYS A 77 4.89 12.43 -13.82
N LEU A 78 5.48 12.31 -12.64
CA LEU A 78 5.01 12.91 -11.40
C LEU A 78 6.14 13.76 -10.82
N LYS A 79 5.81 14.92 -10.26
CA LYS A 79 6.73 15.71 -9.45
C LYS A 79 6.72 15.21 -8.00
N ARG A 80 7.74 15.57 -7.23
CA ARG A 80 7.80 15.22 -5.81
C ARG A 80 6.55 15.74 -5.08
N GLY A 81 5.90 14.86 -4.33
CA GLY A 81 4.64 15.10 -3.62
C GLY A 81 3.37 14.84 -4.43
N GLU A 82 3.47 14.61 -5.75
CA GLU A 82 2.32 14.28 -6.58
C GLU A 82 1.98 12.79 -6.49
N SER A 83 0.70 12.49 -6.60
CA SER A 83 0.19 11.12 -6.65
C SER A 83 -0.89 10.95 -7.71
N LYS A 84 -1.03 9.73 -8.20
CA LYS A 84 -2.14 9.29 -9.06
C LYS A 84 -2.75 8.02 -8.50
N VAL A 85 -4.07 7.94 -8.56
CA VAL A 85 -4.84 6.79 -8.09
C VAL A 85 -5.65 6.24 -9.26
N MET A 86 -5.66 4.92 -9.40
CA MET A 86 -6.56 4.19 -10.28
C MET A 86 -7.31 3.15 -9.45
N GLN A 87 -8.57 2.92 -9.80
CA GLN A 87 -9.41 1.98 -9.08
C GLN A 87 -9.97 0.94 -10.03
N LYS A 88 -10.01 -0.32 -9.59
CA LYS A 88 -10.75 -1.39 -10.25
C LYS A 88 -11.28 -2.38 -9.24
N SER A 89 -12.55 -2.75 -9.40
CA SER A 89 -13.20 -3.79 -8.59
C SER A 89 -13.04 -3.57 -7.08
N GLY A 90 -13.09 -2.32 -6.62
CA GLY A 90 -12.93 -1.95 -5.20
C GLY A 90 -11.49 -1.93 -4.68
N VAL A 91 -10.49 -2.28 -5.51
CA VAL A 91 -9.06 -2.15 -5.19
C VAL A 91 -8.52 -0.86 -5.80
N ASN A 92 -7.90 -0.04 -4.97
CA ASN A 92 -7.23 1.20 -5.34
C ASN A 92 -5.73 0.93 -5.48
N ALA A 93 -5.19 1.21 -6.65
CA ALA A 93 -3.77 1.31 -6.89
C ALA A 93 -3.36 2.78 -6.85
N CYS A 94 -2.32 3.11 -6.10
CA CYS A 94 -1.80 4.46 -5.99
C CYS A 94 -0.32 4.47 -6.33
N VAL A 95 0.11 5.45 -7.12
CA VAL A 95 1.52 5.79 -7.29
C VAL A 95 1.75 7.17 -6.67
N TRP A 96 2.77 7.26 -5.83
CA TRP A 96 3.21 8.52 -5.22
C TRP A 96 4.68 8.74 -5.52
N GLN A 97 5.03 9.96 -5.89
CA GLN A 97 6.40 10.33 -6.17
C GLN A 97 6.97 11.08 -4.98
N ASP A 98 7.93 10.47 -4.31
CA ASP A 98 8.82 11.17 -3.39
C ASP A 98 10.24 11.23 -4.00
N LYS A 99 11.28 10.70 -3.33
CA LYS A 99 12.63 10.53 -3.88
C LYS A 99 12.62 9.51 -5.01
N ARG A 100 11.74 8.51 -4.90
CA ARG A 100 11.46 7.49 -5.90
C ARG A 100 9.93 7.33 -6.02
N LYS A 101 9.49 6.60 -7.04
CA LYS A 101 8.09 6.20 -7.17
C LYS A 101 7.81 5.05 -6.22
N ASP A 102 6.87 5.28 -5.34
CA ASP A 102 6.32 4.26 -4.46
C ASP A 102 4.92 3.89 -4.92
N PHE A 103 4.62 2.60 -4.85
CA PHE A 103 3.36 2.05 -5.32
C PHE A 103 2.63 1.40 -4.16
N PHE A 104 1.33 1.63 -4.09
CA PHE A 104 0.47 1.14 -3.03
C PHE A 104 -0.76 0.46 -3.62
N LEU A 105 -1.22 -0.58 -2.93
CA LEU A 105 -2.53 -1.19 -3.13
C LEU A 105 -3.34 -1.00 -1.85
N SER A 106 -4.58 -0.60 -1.98
CA SER A 106 -5.47 -0.38 -0.84
C SER A 106 -6.91 -0.73 -1.19
N THR A 107 -7.64 -1.21 -0.19
CA THR A 107 -9.10 -1.46 -0.28
C THR A 107 -9.89 -0.61 0.72
N ASN A 108 -9.19 0.07 1.63
CA ASN A 108 -9.75 0.89 2.70
C ASN A 108 -9.51 2.40 2.54
N ALA A 109 -8.57 2.81 1.69
CA ALA A 109 -8.27 4.22 1.51
C ALA A 109 -9.27 4.86 0.55
N GLN A 110 -9.76 6.05 0.92
CA GLN A 110 -10.45 6.91 -0.03
C GLN A 110 -9.46 7.31 -1.14
N PRO A 111 -9.86 7.22 -2.42
CA PRO A 111 -8.98 7.56 -3.54
C PRO A 111 -8.70 9.07 -3.63
N ILE A 112 -9.39 9.88 -2.82
CA ILE A 112 -9.35 11.34 -2.83
C ILE A 112 -8.91 11.79 -1.44
N GLY A 113 -7.88 12.64 -1.40
CA GLY A 113 -7.35 13.23 -0.18
C GLY A 113 -5.83 13.28 -0.20
N GLN A 114 -5.29 14.43 0.20
CA GLN A 114 -3.86 14.64 0.42
C GLN A 114 -3.66 15.16 1.83
N ASP A 115 -2.58 14.72 2.44
CA ASP A 115 -2.08 15.21 3.71
C ASP A 115 -0.57 15.41 3.58
N THR A 116 0.11 15.73 4.66
CA THR A 116 1.54 15.97 4.69
C THR A 116 2.25 14.89 5.50
N VAL A 117 3.37 14.39 4.98
CA VAL A 117 4.23 13.46 5.71
C VAL A 117 5.56 14.13 5.99
N ASN A 118 6.00 14.05 7.24
CA ASN A 118 7.32 14.47 7.66
C ASN A 118 8.36 13.49 7.17
N GLN A 119 9.31 13.98 6.39
CA GLN A 119 10.37 13.17 5.83
C GLN A 119 11.74 13.68 6.23
N LYS A 120 12.59 12.75 6.68
CA LYS A 120 13.97 13.04 7.03
C LYS A 120 14.84 13.10 5.78
N ASN A 121 15.55 14.21 5.61
CA ASN A 121 16.60 14.36 4.61
C ASN A 121 17.87 13.63 5.06
N LYS A 122 18.82 13.48 4.12
CA LYS A 122 20.13 12.90 4.43
C LYS A 122 20.86 13.72 5.50
N ASP A 123 20.66 15.03 5.49
CA ASP A 123 21.28 15.98 6.42
C ASP A 123 20.59 16.00 7.81
N GLY A 124 19.61 15.12 8.02
CA GLY A 124 18.87 15.01 9.27
C GLY A 124 17.72 16.00 9.44
N SER A 125 17.62 17.03 8.58
CA SER A 125 16.50 17.98 8.55
C SER A 125 15.17 17.30 8.18
N LEU A 126 14.07 17.79 8.75
CA LEU A 126 12.72 17.35 8.41
C LEU A 126 12.16 18.25 7.30
N CYS A 127 11.59 17.62 6.28
CA CYS A 127 10.85 18.30 5.23
C CYS A 127 9.45 17.73 5.14
N GLU A 128 8.48 18.63 5.03
CA GLU A 128 7.09 18.32 4.78
C GLU A 128 6.88 18.04 3.29
N VAL A 129 6.37 16.86 2.96
CA VAL A 129 6.05 16.46 1.60
C VAL A 129 4.58 16.09 1.52
N ARG A 130 3.87 16.61 0.51
CA ARG A 130 2.48 16.22 0.24
C ARG A 130 2.42 14.74 -0.11
N ALA A 131 1.45 14.05 0.47
CA ALA A 131 1.28 12.61 0.33
C ALA A 131 -0.21 12.26 0.23
N PRO A 132 -0.58 11.23 -0.54
CA PRO A 132 -1.93 10.71 -0.52
C PRO A 132 -2.23 10.04 0.84
N LEU A 133 -3.51 9.99 1.19
CA LEU A 133 -3.96 9.38 2.46
C LEU A 133 -3.47 7.93 2.65
N CYS A 134 -3.33 7.16 1.57
CA CYS A 134 -2.81 5.79 1.68
C CYS A 134 -1.39 5.75 2.24
N VAL A 135 -0.52 6.70 1.90
CA VAL A 135 0.86 6.75 2.43
C VAL A 135 0.85 7.08 3.91
N VAL A 136 0.03 8.05 4.31
CA VAL A 136 -0.10 8.51 5.70
C VAL A 136 -0.60 7.38 6.59
N VAL A 137 -1.67 6.70 6.14
CA VAL A 137 -2.26 5.57 6.87
C VAL A 137 -1.30 4.38 6.91
N TYR A 138 -0.64 4.06 5.79
CA TYR A 138 0.36 2.99 5.75
C TYR A 138 1.44 3.25 6.78
N ASN A 139 2.14 4.39 6.70
CA ASN A 139 3.24 4.74 7.61
C ASN A 139 2.84 4.74 9.09
N LYS A 140 1.58 5.07 9.41
CA LYS A 140 1.07 5.03 10.78
C LYS A 140 0.97 3.61 11.35
N TYR A 141 0.59 2.63 10.53
CA TYR A 141 0.32 1.27 10.99
C TYR A 141 1.41 0.26 10.61
N THR A 142 2.32 0.63 9.71
CA THR A 142 3.48 -0.19 9.35
C THR A 142 4.64 0.16 10.26
N GLY A 143 5.01 -0.79 11.11
CA GLY A 143 6.06 -0.62 12.11
C GLY A 143 5.86 -1.51 13.33
N GLY A 144 4.66 -2.07 13.52
CA GLY A 144 4.39 -3.00 14.62
C GLY A 144 5.28 -4.24 14.59
N VAL A 145 5.54 -4.81 13.39
CA VAL A 145 6.42 -5.97 13.23
C VAL A 145 7.87 -5.61 13.56
N ASP A 146 8.39 -4.51 13.00
CA ASP A 146 9.76 -4.06 13.25
C ASP A 146 9.96 -3.67 14.72
N TYR A 147 8.96 -3.07 15.36
CA TYR A 147 9.00 -2.74 16.78
C TYR A 147 9.01 -4.00 17.65
N ALA A 148 8.21 -5.01 17.31
CA ALA A 148 8.24 -6.30 18.00
C ALA A 148 9.59 -6.99 17.82
N ASP A 149 10.15 -7.00 16.59
CA ASP A 149 11.47 -7.56 16.30
C ASP A 149 12.58 -6.83 17.08
N GLN A 150 12.52 -5.50 17.12
CA GLN A 150 13.43 -4.68 17.94
C GLN A 150 13.38 -5.11 19.41
N LYS A 151 12.18 -5.25 19.99
CA LYS A 151 12.03 -5.69 21.38
C LYS A 151 12.53 -7.12 21.60
N CYS A 152 12.24 -8.03 20.68
CA CYS A 152 12.77 -9.39 20.74
C CYS A 152 14.30 -9.38 20.71
N ASN A 153 14.90 -8.52 19.89
CA ASN A 153 16.35 -8.42 19.77
C ASN A 153 17.01 -7.74 20.99
N ASP A 154 16.40 -6.69 21.54
CA ASP A 154 16.88 -5.96 22.72
C ASP A 154 17.02 -6.90 23.95
N TYR A 155 16.11 -7.86 24.09
CA TYR A 155 16.09 -8.82 25.19
C TYR A 155 16.56 -10.23 24.80
N ARG A 156 17.18 -10.39 23.62
CA ARG A 156 17.58 -11.71 23.13
C ARG A 156 18.75 -12.28 23.94
N ILE A 157 18.54 -13.44 24.56
CA ILE A 157 19.64 -14.23 25.11
C ILE A 157 20.45 -14.80 23.95
N ARG A 158 21.71 -14.41 23.84
CA ARG A 158 22.61 -14.86 22.78
C ARG A 158 23.09 -16.28 23.08
N ILE A 159 22.52 -17.27 22.40
CA ILE A 159 22.96 -18.67 22.44
C ILE A 159 23.89 -18.88 21.24
N GLU A 160 25.16 -19.20 21.47
CA GLU A 160 26.09 -19.53 20.38
C GLU A 160 26.13 -21.05 20.16
N SER A 161 25.74 -21.49 18.96
CA SER A 161 25.77 -22.91 18.59
C SER A 161 25.95 -23.10 17.10
N ARG A 162 26.59 -24.21 16.71
CA ARG A 162 26.64 -24.68 15.32
C ARG A 162 25.35 -25.40 14.90
N ARG A 163 24.46 -25.72 15.85
CA ARG A 163 23.22 -26.44 15.61
C ARG A 163 22.06 -25.45 15.46
N TRP A 164 21.55 -25.28 14.24
CA TRP A 164 20.55 -24.26 13.89
C TRP A 164 19.26 -24.34 14.72
N TYR A 165 18.82 -25.54 15.12
CA TYR A 165 17.58 -25.72 15.87
C TYR A 165 17.61 -25.12 17.29
N ARG A 166 18.80 -24.85 17.85
CA ARG A 166 18.92 -24.15 19.14
C ARG A 166 18.54 -22.68 19.07
N TYR A 167 18.45 -22.10 17.89
CA TYR A 167 17.99 -20.72 17.68
C TYR A 167 16.47 -20.60 17.48
N LEU A 168 15.75 -21.73 17.44
CA LEU A 168 14.29 -21.76 17.34
C LEU A 168 13.59 -21.87 18.71
N VAL A 169 14.34 -22.20 19.75
CA VAL A 169 13.86 -22.37 21.13
C VAL A 169 14.11 -21.07 21.89
#